data_AF-A0AAC9TUD5-F1
#
_entry.id   AF-A0AAC9TUD5-F1
#
_cell.length_a   1.000
_cell.length_b   1.000
_cell.length_c   1.000
_cell.angle_alpha   90.00
_cell.angle_beta   90.00
_cell.angle_gamma   90.00
#
_symmetry.space_group_name_H-M   'P 1'
#
loop_
_entity.id
_entity.type
_entity.pdbx_description
1 polymer ?
#
loop_
_entity_poly.entity_id
_entity_poly.type
_entity_poly.pdbx_seq_one_letter_code
_entity_poly.pdbx_strand_id
1 'polypeptide(L)'
;MKTKILLLLFTFLILAVSCSKNNPLDSSNSNNNKITIASYEGTYTGKAQYEVIPNGSQKEEDVSLIVNKDSAVNFKTSSKDFTFNNVVKTDDKNYNSTKTESNSLLILSLIFDGNGNVNVSLIIQDTNSGTSEKYTANKLTKTAS
;
A
#
# COMPACT_ATOMS: atom_id res chain seq x y z
N MET A 1 12.52 71.49 -13.24
CA MET A 1 11.33 71.13 -14.06
C MET A 1 10.57 70.03 -13.35
N LYS A 2 9.26 70.25 -13.14
CA LYS A 2 8.35 69.31 -12.47
C LYS A 2 7.63 68.47 -13.53
N THR A 3 7.62 67.15 -13.36
CA THR A 3 6.77 66.21 -14.11
C THR A 3 6.37 65.10 -13.14
N LYS A 4 5.21 65.24 -12.49
CA LYS A 4 3.94 64.53 -12.76
C LYS A 4 4.14 63.00 -12.75
N ILE A 5 3.99 62.36 -11.59
CA ILE A 5 2.75 61.70 -11.13
C ILE A 5 2.19 60.73 -12.19
N LEU A 6 2.42 59.43 -11.96
CA LEU A 6 1.53 58.38 -12.39
C LEU A 6 1.27 57.48 -11.18
N LEU A 7 0.18 57.77 -10.46
CA LEU A 7 -0.40 56.89 -9.45
C LEU A 7 -0.94 55.65 -10.16
N LEU A 8 -0.36 54.50 -9.89
CA LEU A 8 -0.94 53.21 -10.26
C LEU A 8 -1.64 52.65 -9.03
N LEU A 9 -2.95 52.96 -8.92
CA LEU A 9 -3.87 52.28 -8.02
C LEU A 9 -4.04 50.84 -8.51
N PHE A 10 -3.38 49.89 -7.86
CA PHE A 10 -3.87 48.51 -7.85
C PHE A 10 -4.63 48.29 -6.55
N THR A 11 -5.95 48.35 -6.68
CA THR A 11 -6.96 47.94 -5.71
C THR A 11 -6.65 46.55 -5.18
N PHE A 12 -6.25 46.46 -3.90
CA PHE A 12 -6.28 45.21 -3.16
C PHE A 12 -7.74 44.80 -2.95
N LEU A 13 -8.16 43.77 -3.68
CA LEU A 13 -9.43 43.10 -3.47
C LEU A 13 -9.35 42.32 -2.15
N ILE A 14 -9.94 42.87 -1.10
CA ILE A 14 -10.12 42.20 0.19
C ILE A 14 -11.24 41.17 0.01
N LEU A 15 -10.88 39.90 -0.15
CA LEU A 15 -11.81 38.78 -0.02
C LEU A 15 -11.70 38.25 1.41
N ALA A 16 -12.54 38.79 2.30
CA ALA A 16 -12.93 38.12 3.53
C ALA A 16 -14.17 37.28 3.23
N VAL A 17 -14.06 35.95 3.23
CA VAL A 17 -15.22 35.08 3.45
C VAL A 17 -14.81 33.79 4.15
N SER A 18 -15.36 33.64 5.36
CA SER A 18 -15.74 32.43 6.08
C SER A 18 -14.68 31.38 6.43
N CYS A 19 -14.53 31.17 7.74
CA CYS A 19 -14.25 29.85 8.31
C CYS A 19 -15.17 28.81 7.67
N SER A 20 -14.64 27.94 6.80
CA SER A 20 -15.31 26.68 6.54
C SER A 20 -15.00 25.76 7.70
N LYS A 21 -16.07 25.43 8.41
CA LYS A 21 -16.16 24.33 9.36
C LYS A 21 -15.41 23.11 8.85
N ASN A 22 -14.77 22.42 9.78
CA ASN A 22 -14.40 21.02 9.76
C ASN A 22 -15.22 20.25 8.70
N ASN A 23 -14.58 19.79 7.64
CA ASN A 23 -15.08 18.67 6.87
C ASN A 23 -14.55 17.41 7.58
N PRO A 24 -15.32 16.73 8.44
CA PRO A 24 -15.18 15.29 8.46
C PRO A 24 -15.60 14.85 7.06
N LEU A 25 -14.67 14.25 6.32
CA LEU A 25 -15.05 13.41 5.18
C LEU A 25 -15.76 12.19 5.77
N ASP A 26 -17.03 12.40 6.14
CA ASP A 26 -18.02 11.36 6.25
C ASP A 26 -18.33 10.91 4.83
N SER A 27 -17.53 9.95 4.35
CA SER A 27 -17.91 9.18 3.17
C SER A 27 -18.88 8.08 3.63
N SER A 28 -20.11 8.52 3.89
CA SER A 28 -21.27 7.66 3.95
C SER A 28 -21.41 6.92 2.62
N ASN A 29 -21.17 5.61 2.67
CA ASN A 29 -22.04 4.61 2.06
C ASN A 29 -22.44 4.84 0.58
N SER A 30 -21.49 4.62 -0.34
CA SER A 30 -21.82 4.38 -1.76
C SER A 30 -21.95 2.88 -2.01
N ASN A 31 -23.18 2.41 -2.06
CA ASN A 31 -23.61 1.02 -2.26
C ASN A 31 -23.40 0.49 -3.69
N ASN A 32 -22.33 0.85 -4.40
CA ASN A 32 -22.06 0.32 -5.73
C ASN A 32 -20.58 -0.08 -5.86
N ASN A 33 -20.32 -1.36 -5.57
CA ASN A 33 -19.05 -2.07 -5.79
C ASN A 33 -17.91 -1.78 -4.79
N LYS A 34 -18.13 -2.08 -3.50
CA LYS A 34 -17.04 -2.17 -2.51
C LYS A 34 -16.23 -3.45 -2.79
N ILE A 35 -15.39 -3.43 -3.82
CA ILE A 35 -14.37 -4.46 -4.04
C ILE A 35 -13.51 -4.46 -2.76
N THR A 36 -13.63 -5.53 -1.99
CA THR A 36 -12.79 -5.80 -0.81
C THR A 36 -11.71 -6.77 -1.24
N ILE A 37 -10.62 -6.89 -0.46
CA ILE A 37 -9.60 -7.87 -0.81
C ILE A 37 -10.15 -9.31 -0.89
N ALA A 38 -11.22 -9.63 -0.15
CA ALA A 38 -11.88 -10.92 -0.22
C ALA A 38 -12.47 -11.25 -1.62
N SER A 39 -12.70 -10.27 -2.50
CA SER A 39 -13.07 -10.58 -3.90
C SER A 39 -11.92 -11.25 -4.68
N TYR A 40 -10.69 -11.12 -4.17
CA TYR A 40 -9.50 -11.77 -4.68
C TYR A 40 -9.15 -13.03 -3.88
N GLU A 41 -10.11 -13.64 -3.18
CA GLU A 41 -9.90 -14.90 -2.46
C GLU A 41 -9.20 -15.94 -3.34
N GLY A 42 -8.16 -16.57 -2.79
CA GLY A 42 -7.50 -17.72 -3.38
C GLY A 42 -6.01 -17.76 -3.08
N THR A 43 -5.36 -18.77 -3.64
CA THR A 43 -3.92 -19.00 -3.51
C THR A 43 -3.21 -18.51 -4.76
N TYR A 44 -2.16 -17.74 -4.58
CA TYR A 44 -1.32 -17.19 -5.62
C TYR A 44 0.11 -17.65 -5.39
N THR A 45 0.75 -18.22 -6.41
CA THR A 45 2.11 -18.78 -6.29
C THR A 45 3.03 -18.20 -7.35
N GLY A 46 4.34 -18.18 -7.06
CA GLY A 46 5.36 -17.72 -7.99
C GLY A 46 6.72 -17.57 -7.30
N LYS A 47 7.62 -16.86 -7.97
CA LYS A 47 8.93 -16.51 -7.41
C LYS A 47 8.95 -15.04 -6.97
N ALA A 48 9.55 -14.77 -5.82
CA ALA A 48 9.88 -13.43 -5.37
C ALA A 48 11.41 -13.24 -5.39
N GLN A 49 11.84 -12.04 -5.77
CA GLN A 49 13.18 -11.57 -5.48
C GLN A 49 13.27 -11.23 -3.99
N TYR A 50 14.16 -11.91 -3.28
CA TYR A 50 14.51 -11.67 -1.90
C TYR A 50 15.85 -10.92 -1.81
N GLU A 51 15.90 -9.93 -0.92
CA GLU A 51 17.10 -9.15 -0.64
C GLU A 51 17.18 -8.80 0.85
N VAL A 52 18.41 -8.73 1.38
CA VAL A 52 18.68 -8.11 2.68
C VAL A 52 19.35 -6.76 2.42
N ILE A 53 18.78 -5.67 2.94
CA ILE A 53 19.27 -4.31 2.76
C ILE A 53 20.02 -3.89 4.04
N PRO A 54 21.21 -3.26 3.95
CA PRO A 54 21.85 -2.79 2.71
C PRO A 54 22.85 -3.76 2.03
N ASN A 55 23.25 -4.84 2.70
CA ASN A 55 24.47 -5.59 2.32
C ASN A 55 24.23 -7.03 1.83
N GLY A 56 22.99 -7.41 1.55
CA GLY A 56 22.62 -8.75 1.11
C GLY A 56 22.62 -8.89 -0.41
N SER A 57 22.98 -10.08 -0.87
CA SER A 57 22.80 -10.45 -2.27
C SER A 57 21.32 -10.76 -2.57
N GLN A 58 20.89 -10.41 -3.77
CA GLN A 58 19.58 -10.79 -4.27
C GLN A 58 19.55 -12.28 -4.62
N LYS A 59 18.46 -12.96 -4.27
CA LYS A 59 18.15 -14.34 -4.69
C LYS A 59 16.67 -14.49 -4.98
N GLU A 60 16.30 -15.54 -5.71
CA GLU A 60 14.90 -15.89 -5.91
C GLU A 60 14.45 -16.92 -4.87
N GLU A 61 13.22 -16.75 -4.37
CA GLU A 61 12.56 -17.72 -3.49
C GLU A 61 11.16 -18.03 -4.02
N ASP A 62 10.74 -19.29 -3.89
CA ASP A 62 9.34 -19.66 -4.12
C ASP A 62 8.48 -19.13 -2.97
N VAL A 63 7.38 -18.46 -3.33
CA VAL A 63 6.46 -17.85 -2.38
C VAL A 63 5.01 -18.18 -2.71
N SER A 64 4.17 -18.11 -1.69
CA SER A 64 2.72 -18.14 -1.85
C SER A 64 2.06 -17.00 -1.10
N LEU A 65 1.00 -16.46 -1.70
CA LEU A 65 0.10 -15.49 -1.11
C LEU A 65 -1.29 -16.14 -1.05
N ILE A 66 -1.88 -16.21 0.14
CA ILE A 66 -3.24 -16.71 0.32
C ILE A 66 -4.09 -15.54 0.76
N VAL A 67 -5.11 -15.23 -0.03
CA VAL A 67 -6.14 -14.26 0.31
C VAL A 67 -7.36 -15.01 0.81
N ASN A 68 -7.72 -14.80 2.07
CA ASN A 68 -8.82 -15.52 2.71
C ASN A 68 -10.16 -14.77 2.56
N LYS A 69 -11.27 -15.50 2.71
CA LYS A 69 -12.64 -14.94 2.66
C LYS A 69 -12.90 -13.88 3.73
N ASP A 70 -12.24 -13.99 4.87
CA ASP A 70 -12.31 -13.03 5.99
C ASP A 70 -11.42 -11.80 5.78
N SER A 71 -10.83 -11.63 4.59
CA SER A 71 -9.89 -10.57 4.23
C SER A 71 -8.52 -10.65 4.90
N ALA A 72 -8.21 -11.73 5.62
CA ALA A 72 -6.84 -11.98 6.08
C ALA A 72 -5.95 -12.42 4.89
N VAL A 73 -4.68 -12.04 4.95
CA VAL A 73 -3.68 -12.43 3.95
C VAL A 73 -2.52 -13.18 4.60
N ASN A 74 -2.17 -14.34 4.06
CA ASN A 74 -0.96 -15.07 4.44
C ASN A 74 0.08 -14.94 3.33
N PHE A 75 1.28 -14.46 3.67
CA PHE A 75 2.44 -14.52 2.79
C PHE A 75 3.40 -15.58 3.32
N LYS A 76 3.73 -16.58 2.50
CA LYS A 76 4.58 -17.70 2.90
C LYS A 76 5.78 -17.85 1.98
N THR A 77 6.91 -18.14 2.58
CA THR A 77 8.14 -18.62 1.93
C THR A 77 8.39 -20.07 2.37
N SER A 78 9.51 -20.66 1.97
CA SER A 78 9.93 -21.98 2.44
C SER A 78 10.24 -22.02 3.95
N SER A 79 10.52 -20.87 4.57
CA SER A 79 10.99 -20.79 5.96
C SER A 79 10.18 -19.86 6.86
N LYS A 80 9.31 -19.00 6.29
CA LYS A 80 8.57 -17.98 7.04
C LYS A 80 7.10 -17.95 6.59
N ASP A 81 6.22 -17.65 7.53
CA ASP A 81 4.78 -17.43 7.30
C ASP A 81 4.37 -16.15 8.02
N PHE A 82 3.74 -15.23 7.29
CA PHE A 82 3.28 -13.96 7.82
C PHE A 82 1.78 -13.82 7.57
N THR A 83 1.02 -13.67 8.66
CA THR A 83 -0.42 -13.39 8.59
C THR A 83 -0.71 -11.90 8.81
N PHE A 84 -1.51 -11.30 7.94
CA PHE A 84 -1.98 -9.93 7.98
C PHE A 84 -3.50 -9.90 8.08
N ASN A 85 -4.01 -9.58 9.27
CA ASN A 85 -5.45 -9.58 9.56
C ASN A 85 -6.15 -8.24 9.28
N ASN A 86 -5.36 -7.18 9.06
CA ASN A 86 -5.89 -5.83 8.82
C ASN A 86 -5.34 -5.29 7.49
N VAL A 87 -5.89 -5.79 6.39
CA VAL A 87 -5.53 -5.36 5.05
C VAL A 87 -6.50 -4.26 4.61
N VAL A 88 -5.94 -3.08 4.32
CA VAL A 88 -6.69 -1.88 3.97
C VAL A 88 -6.59 -1.64 2.47
N LYS A 89 -7.74 -1.34 1.87
CA LYS A 89 -7.81 -0.89 0.47
C LYS A 89 -7.28 0.54 0.37
N THR A 90 -6.32 0.78 -0.51
CA THR A 90 -5.88 2.14 -0.86
C THR A 90 -6.50 2.63 -2.16
N ASP A 91 -6.80 1.73 -3.09
CA ASP A 91 -7.53 1.98 -4.34
C ASP A 91 -8.10 0.66 -4.88
N ASP A 92 -8.84 0.66 -5.99
CA ASP A 92 -9.58 -0.49 -6.54
C ASP A 92 -8.76 -1.78 -6.66
N LYS A 93 -7.48 -1.66 -6.99
CA LYS A 93 -6.55 -2.78 -7.17
C LYS A 93 -5.45 -2.86 -6.13
N ASN A 94 -5.35 -1.85 -5.26
CA ASN A 94 -4.20 -1.65 -4.38
C ASN A 94 -4.60 -1.84 -2.92
N TYR A 95 -3.83 -2.65 -2.21
CA TYR A 95 -4.07 -3.00 -0.80
C TYR A 95 -2.76 -2.97 -0.03
N ASN A 96 -2.82 -2.58 1.23
CA ASN A 96 -1.66 -2.61 2.11
C ASN A 96 -2.00 -3.14 3.50
N SER A 97 -0.98 -3.54 4.23
CA SER A 97 -1.09 -3.82 5.66
C SER A 97 0.22 -3.49 6.34
N THR A 98 0.15 -3.08 7.60
CA THR A 98 1.33 -2.82 8.42
C THR A 98 1.11 -3.39 9.81
N LYS A 99 2.11 -4.09 10.33
CA LYS A 99 2.11 -4.60 11.71
C LYS A 99 3.52 -4.63 12.28
N THR A 100 3.61 -4.74 13.60
CA THR A 100 4.86 -5.01 14.29
C THR A 100 4.85 -6.44 14.82
N GLU A 101 5.92 -7.18 14.60
CA GLU A 101 6.08 -8.56 15.06
C GLU A 101 7.55 -8.81 15.39
N SER A 102 7.86 -9.37 16.57
CA SER A 102 9.22 -9.73 16.97
C SER A 102 10.27 -8.61 16.79
N ASN A 103 9.94 -7.38 17.19
CA ASN A 103 10.78 -6.18 17.00
C ASN A 103 11.08 -5.81 15.55
N SER A 104 10.20 -6.21 14.63
CA SER A 104 10.27 -5.82 13.23
C SER A 104 8.99 -5.14 12.79
N LEU A 105 9.12 -4.08 11.99
CA LEU A 105 8.01 -3.47 11.27
C LEU A 105 7.82 -4.20 9.94
N LEU A 106 6.63 -4.77 9.73
CA LEU A 106 6.28 -5.47 8.51
C LEU A 106 5.32 -4.60 7.69
N ILE A 107 5.66 -4.37 6.43
CA ILE A 107 4.88 -3.56 5.49
C ILE A 107 4.58 -4.41 4.27
N LEU A 108 3.31 -4.74 4.07
CA LEU A 108 2.80 -5.48 2.92
C LEU A 108 2.11 -4.53 1.95
N SER A 109 2.40 -4.68 0.66
CA SER A 109 1.69 -4.03 -0.45
C SER A 109 1.33 -5.06 -1.52
N LEU A 110 0.09 -4.99 -2.00
CA LEU A 110 -0.50 -5.90 -2.97
C LEU A 110 -1.17 -5.10 -4.10
N ILE A 111 -0.92 -5.50 -5.34
CA ILE A 111 -1.56 -4.90 -6.53
C ILE A 111 -2.11 -6.00 -7.42
N PHE A 112 -3.44 -6.12 -7.50
CA PHE A 112 -4.12 -7.10 -8.33
C PHE A 112 -4.31 -6.56 -9.75
N ASP A 113 -3.86 -7.29 -10.77
CA ASP A 113 -3.94 -6.80 -12.15
C ASP A 113 -5.36 -6.89 -12.76
N GLY A 114 -6.21 -7.75 -12.18
CA GLY A 114 -7.57 -8.05 -12.65
C GLY A 114 -7.65 -9.28 -13.56
N ASN A 115 -6.51 -9.86 -13.94
CA ASN A 115 -6.38 -11.06 -14.77
C ASN A 115 -5.97 -12.30 -13.95
N GLY A 116 -6.27 -12.27 -12.63
CA GLY A 116 -5.89 -13.35 -11.72
C GLY A 116 -4.43 -13.34 -11.28
N ASN A 117 -3.70 -12.25 -11.48
CA ASN A 117 -2.34 -12.10 -10.94
C ASN A 117 -2.27 -11.00 -9.88
N VAL A 118 -1.23 -11.08 -9.06
CA VAL A 118 -0.94 -10.10 -8.01
C VAL A 118 0.55 -9.77 -7.99
N ASN A 119 0.86 -8.48 -7.86
CA ASN A 119 2.19 -7.99 -7.53
C ASN A 119 2.28 -7.88 -6.01
N VAL A 120 3.39 -8.30 -5.42
CA VAL A 120 3.59 -8.30 -3.97
C VAL A 120 4.90 -7.60 -3.63
N SER A 121 4.86 -6.75 -2.60
CA SER A 121 6.04 -6.27 -1.89
C SER A 121 5.84 -6.47 -0.40
N LEU A 122 6.74 -7.20 0.24
CA LEU A 122 6.82 -7.31 1.69
C LEU A 122 8.18 -6.76 2.14
N ILE A 123 8.17 -5.80 3.05
CA ILE A 123 9.36 -5.28 3.71
C ILE A 123 9.27 -5.66 5.19
N ILE A 124 10.37 -6.19 5.74
CA ILE A 124 10.53 -6.54 7.15
C ILE A 124 11.71 -5.74 7.65
N GLN A 125 11.46 -4.69 8.43
CA GLN A 125 12.50 -3.82 8.97
C GLN A 125 12.77 -4.18 10.42
N ASP A 126 13.96 -4.69 10.72
CA ASP A 126 14.41 -4.93 12.09
C ASP A 126 14.70 -3.58 12.77
N THR A 127 14.01 -3.31 13.88
CA THR A 127 14.11 -2.00 14.54
C THR A 127 15.40 -1.83 15.34
N ASN A 128 16.13 -2.91 15.61
CA ASN A 128 17.34 -2.91 16.42
C ASN A 128 18.61 -2.79 15.58
N SER A 129 18.68 -3.54 14.46
CA SER A 129 19.84 -3.56 13.58
C SER A 129 19.77 -2.51 12.46
N GLY A 130 18.57 -2.02 12.14
CA GLY A 130 18.34 -1.16 10.98
C GLY A 130 18.45 -1.89 9.64
N THR A 131 18.60 -3.22 9.64
CA THR A 131 18.57 -4.05 8.43
C THR A 131 17.14 -4.33 8.02
N SER A 132 16.91 -4.46 6.71
CA SER A 132 15.59 -4.85 6.19
C SER A 132 15.70 -6.08 5.32
N GLU A 133 14.72 -6.97 5.42
CA GLU A 133 14.46 -7.98 4.39
C GLU A 133 13.37 -7.47 3.46
N LYS A 134 13.51 -7.74 2.17
CA LYS A 134 12.53 -7.37 1.16
C LYS A 134 12.22 -8.55 0.26
N TYR A 135 10.94 -8.85 0.09
CA TYR A 135 10.42 -9.78 -0.90
C TYR A 135 9.62 -8.99 -1.93
N THR A 136 9.97 -9.12 -3.21
CA THR A 136 9.23 -8.49 -4.32
C THR A 136 8.89 -9.53 -5.38
N ALA A 137 7.61 -9.66 -5.71
CA ALA A 137 7.14 -10.47 -6.83
C ALA A 137 6.33 -9.59 -7.77
N ASN A 138 6.79 -9.44 -9.01
CA ASN A 138 6.05 -8.70 -10.05
C ASN A 138 4.85 -9.49 -10.58
N LYS A 139 4.78 -10.79 -10.30
CA LYS A 139 3.66 -11.64 -10.70
C LYS A 139 3.60 -12.91 -9.87
N LEU A 140 2.60 -13.02 -9.01
CA LEU A 140 2.10 -14.30 -8.51
C LEU A 140 0.81 -14.63 -9.24
N THR A 141 0.66 -15.88 -9.66
CA THR A 141 -0.48 -16.34 -10.46
C THR A 141 -1.43 -17.12 -9.57
N LYS A 142 -2.73 -16.86 -9.69
CA LYS A 142 -3.75 -17.64 -8.99
C LYS A 142 -3.70 -19.10 -9.44
N THR A 143 -3.55 -20.03 -8.49
CA THR A 143 -3.64 -21.46 -8.78
C THR A 143 -5.12 -21.86 -8.91
N ALA A 144 -5.43 -22.71 -9.89
CA ALA A 144 -6.76 -23.31 -9.98
C ALA A 144 -7.07 -24.07 -8.68
N SER A 145 -8.25 -23.82 -8.12
CA SER A 145 -8.77 -24.53 -6.94
C SER A 145 -9.21 -25.94 -7.31
#